data_AF-A0A376W3N3-F1
#
_entry.id   AF-A0A376W3N3-F1
#
_cell.length_a   1.000
_cell.length_b   1.000
_cell.length_c   1.000
_cell.angle_alpha   90.00
_cell.angle_beta   90.00
_cell.angle_gamma   90.00
#
_symmetry.space_group_name_H-M   'P 1'
#
loop_
_entity.id
_entity.type
_entity.pdbx_description
1 polymer ?
#
loop_
_entity_poly.entity_id
_entity_poly.type
_entity_poly.pdbx_seq_one_letter_code
_entity_poly.pdbx_strand_id
1 'polypeptide(L)'
;MKTAADSGRLSTGSGANISIDKRLPMGGGLGGGSSNAATVLVALNHLWQCGLSMDELAEMGLTLGADVPVFVRGHAAFAEGVGEILTPVDPPEKWYLVAHPGVSIPTPVIFKDPELRAIRQKGQ
;
A
#
# COMPACT_ATOMS: atom_id res chain seq x y z
N MET A 1 -2.31 14.21 -2.66
CA MET A 1 -3.48 14.85 -2.02
C MET A 1 -4.35 15.63 -3.02
N LYS A 2 -4.55 15.09 -4.24
CA LYS A 2 -5.33 15.77 -5.29
C LYS A 2 -6.82 15.81 -4.93
N THR A 3 -7.38 14.73 -4.39
CA THR A 3 -8.78 14.67 -3.93
C THR A 3 -9.10 15.75 -2.90
N ALA A 4 -8.19 16.02 -1.94
CA ALA A 4 -8.37 17.11 -0.97
C ALA A 4 -8.32 18.50 -1.64
N ALA A 5 -7.42 18.71 -2.60
CA ALA A 5 -7.33 19.96 -3.35
C ALA A 5 -8.59 20.21 -4.19
N ASP A 6 -9.00 19.22 -4.97
CA ASP A 6 -10.16 19.29 -5.87
C ASP A 6 -11.48 19.50 -5.10
N SER A 7 -11.57 19.00 -3.87
CA SER A 7 -12.74 19.16 -3.00
C SER A 7 -12.66 20.37 -2.06
N GLY A 8 -11.66 21.24 -2.22
CA GLY A 8 -11.50 22.45 -1.40
C GLY A 8 -11.18 22.17 0.08
N ARG A 9 -10.77 20.94 0.41
CA ARG A 9 -10.41 20.50 1.76
C ARG A 9 -8.92 20.66 2.09
N LEU A 10 -8.11 21.07 1.11
CA LEU A 10 -6.70 21.36 1.30
C LEU A 10 -6.50 22.87 1.54
N SER A 11 -5.98 23.24 2.70
CA SER A 11 -5.72 24.65 3.03
C SER A 11 -4.59 25.24 2.18
N THR A 12 -4.73 26.51 1.80
CA THR A 12 -3.71 27.23 1.03
C THR A 12 -2.40 27.32 1.80
N GLY A 13 -1.28 26.99 1.15
CA GLY A 13 0.03 26.96 1.78
C GLY A 13 0.39 25.63 2.47
N SER A 14 -0.47 24.62 2.39
CA SER A 14 -0.14 23.26 2.83
C SER A 14 1.13 22.73 2.14
N GLY A 15 2.13 22.37 2.93
CA GLY A 15 3.40 21.80 2.48
C GLY A 15 4.06 20.98 3.60
N ALA A 16 5.01 20.12 3.24
CA ALA A 16 5.73 19.30 4.20
C ALA A 16 7.13 18.94 3.68
N ASN A 17 8.10 18.91 4.59
CA ASN A 17 9.37 18.23 4.35
C ASN A 17 9.26 16.80 4.89
N ILE A 18 9.58 15.81 4.06
CA ILE A 18 9.44 14.40 4.40
C ILE A 18 10.84 13.77 4.38
N SER A 19 11.20 13.12 5.49
CA SER A 19 12.41 12.31 5.61
C SER A 19 12.04 10.90 6.05
N ILE A 20 12.87 9.92 5.70
CA ILE A 20 12.59 8.51 6.00
C ILE A 20 13.85 7.82 6.53
N ASP A 21 13.72 7.12 7.66
CA ASP A 21 14.68 6.11 8.11
C ASP A 21 14.34 4.76 7.45
N LYS A 22 15.00 4.43 6.35
CA LYS A 22 14.73 3.19 5.60
C LYS A 22 15.43 2.00 6.25
N ARG A 23 14.69 1.28 7.09
CA ARG A 23 15.12 -0.01 7.65
C ARG A 23 14.78 -1.21 6.76
N LEU A 24 13.63 -1.17 6.09
CA LEU A 24 13.24 -2.23 5.15
C LEU A 24 14.14 -2.18 3.90
N PRO A 25 14.54 -3.33 3.34
CA PRO A 25 15.25 -3.37 2.07
C PRO A 25 14.40 -2.80 0.93
N MET A 26 15.04 -2.44 -0.17
CA MET A 26 14.33 -2.11 -1.41
C MET A 26 13.85 -3.40 -2.07
N GLY A 27 12.57 -3.46 -2.46
CA GLY A 27 11.97 -4.68 -3.00
C GLY A 27 11.74 -5.74 -1.92
N GLY A 28 11.96 -7.02 -2.24
CA GLY A 28 11.89 -8.13 -1.29
C GLY A 28 10.49 -8.58 -0.89
N GLY A 29 9.43 -8.05 -1.52
CA GLY A 29 8.05 -8.49 -1.28
C GLY A 29 7.45 -8.06 0.07
N LEU A 30 8.05 -7.09 0.77
CA LEU A 30 7.59 -6.62 2.08
C LEU A 30 6.63 -5.42 2.04
N GLY A 31 6.29 -4.92 0.84
CA GLY A 31 5.39 -3.77 0.70
C GLY A 31 5.94 -2.44 1.23
N GLY A 32 7.27 -2.31 1.42
CA GLY A 32 7.87 -1.14 2.06
C GLY A 32 7.56 0.20 1.37
N GLY A 33 7.62 0.26 0.04
CA GLY A 33 7.26 1.47 -0.72
C GLY A 33 5.77 1.82 -0.61
N SER A 34 4.90 0.80 -0.70
CA SER A 34 3.45 0.96 -0.56
C SER A 34 3.06 1.44 0.85
N SER A 35 3.72 0.91 1.88
CA SER A 35 3.60 1.37 3.26
C SER A 35 4.04 2.84 3.39
N ASN A 36 5.14 3.25 2.77
CA ASN A 36 5.58 4.64 2.79
C ASN A 36 4.53 5.58 2.18
N ALA A 37 3.98 5.23 1.01
CA ALA A 37 2.93 6.01 0.36
C ALA A 37 1.68 6.12 1.23
N ALA A 38 1.18 5.00 1.77
CA ALA A 38 0.02 4.97 2.66
C ALA A 38 0.23 5.81 3.91
N THR A 39 1.38 5.66 4.59
CA THR A 39 1.69 6.44 5.79
C THR A 39 1.73 7.94 5.50
N VAL A 40 2.32 8.35 4.38
CA VAL A 40 2.34 9.77 3.96
C VAL A 40 0.93 10.28 3.70
N LEU A 41 0.08 9.52 3.00
CA LEU A 41 -1.32 9.90 2.75
C LEU A 41 -2.11 10.08 4.05
N VAL A 42 -2.03 9.11 4.96
CA VAL A 42 -2.74 9.15 6.25
C VAL A 42 -2.21 10.29 7.13
N ALA A 43 -0.89 10.42 7.25
CA ALA A 43 -0.27 11.46 8.07
C ALA A 43 -0.59 12.86 7.55
N LEU A 44 -0.46 13.12 6.24
CA LEU A 44 -0.76 14.44 5.68
C LEU A 44 -2.25 14.76 5.71
N ASN A 45 -3.13 13.78 5.50
CA ASN A 45 -4.58 13.98 5.69
C ASN A 45 -4.89 14.44 7.12
N HIS A 46 -4.25 13.83 8.11
CA HIS A 46 -4.40 14.19 9.51
C HIS A 46 -3.79 15.57 9.82
N LEU A 47 -2.53 15.79 9.46
CA LEU A 47 -1.78 17.02 9.76
C LEU A 47 -2.36 18.26 9.08
N TRP A 48 -2.82 18.13 7.83
CA TRP A 48 -3.47 19.21 7.10
C TRP A 48 -4.97 19.29 7.35
N GLN A 49 -5.51 18.40 8.20
CA GLN A 49 -6.92 18.34 8.58
C GLN A 49 -7.87 18.28 7.37
N CYS A 50 -7.46 17.58 6.31
CA CYS A 50 -8.23 17.50 5.07
C CYS A 50 -9.54 16.72 5.22
N GLY A 51 -9.72 15.95 6.30
CA GLY A 51 -10.97 15.23 6.57
C GLY A 51 -11.35 14.23 5.48
N LEU A 52 -10.38 13.68 4.74
CA LEU A 52 -10.64 12.58 3.81
C LEU A 52 -10.92 11.30 4.61
N SER A 53 -11.90 10.52 4.17
CA SER A 53 -12.19 9.19 4.72
C SER A 53 -11.08 8.20 4.36
N MET A 54 -11.02 7.07 5.08
CA MET A 54 -10.07 6.00 4.75
C MET A 54 -10.33 5.41 3.36
N ASP A 55 -11.59 5.39 2.91
CA ASP A 55 -11.92 4.91 1.57
C ASP A 55 -11.41 5.86 0.48
N GLU A 56 -11.55 7.18 0.68
CA GLU A 56 -10.99 8.18 -0.24
C GLU A 56 -9.45 8.13 -0.30
N LEU A 57 -8.80 7.89 0.86
CA LEU A 57 -7.36 7.69 0.92
C LEU A 57 -6.92 6.40 0.22
N ALA A 58 -7.68 5.31 0.41
CA ALA A 58 -7.41 4.02 -0.21
C ALA A 58 -7.58 4.09 -1.74
N GLU A 59 -8.62 4.77 -2.22
CA GLU A 59 -8.85 4.99 -3.66
C GLU A 59 -7.71 5.79 -4.29
N MET A 60 -7.26 6.89 -3.66
CA MET A 60 -6.05 7.59 -4.12
C MET A 60 -4.82 6.68 -4.07
N GLY A 61 -4.67 5.93 -2.99
CA GLY A 61 -3.54 5.02 -2.79
C GLY A 61 -3.43 3.95 -3.87
N LEU A 62 -4.57 3.43 -4.35
CA LEU A 62 -4.63 2.42 -5.40
C LEU A 62 -3.92 2.87 -6.69
N THR A 63 -3.95 4.18 -7.00
CA THR A 63 -3.26 4.75 -8.17
C THR A 63 -1.72 4.71 -8.05
N LEU A 64 -1.20 4.58 -6.83
CA LEU A 64 0.24 4.48 -6.53
C LEU A 64 0.71 3.01 -6.47
N GLY A 65 -0.20 2.08 -6.17
CA GLY A 65 0.08 0.65 -6.16
C GLY A 65 -1.03 -0.15 -5.47
N ALA A 66 -1.23 -1.39 -5.92
CA ALA A 66 -2.30 -2.28 -5.43
C ALA A 66 -2.20 -2.61 -3.94
N ASP A 67 -1.00 -2.57 -3.35
CA ASP A 67 -0.81 -2.85 -1.91
C ASP A 67 -1.10 -1.63 -1.02
N VAL A 68 -1.13 -0.41 -1.56
CA VAL A 68 -1.27 0.83 -0.76
C VAL A 68 -2.59 0.87 0.02
N PRO A 69 -3.76 0.48 -0.56
CA PRO A 69 -5.02 0.42 0.19
C PRO A 69 -4.98 -0.43 1.46
N VAL A 70 -4.24 -1.55 1.46
CA VAL A 70 -4.08 -2.41 2.65
C VAL A 70 -3.44 -1.61 3.79
N PHE A 71 -2.34 -0.92 3.49
CA PHE A 71 -1.64 -0.10 4.47
C PHE A 71 -2.42 1.13 4.92
N VAL A 72 -3.25 1.73 4.05
CA VAL A 72 -4.14 2.83 4.44
C VAL A 72 -5.19 2.36 5.44
N ARG A 73 -5.79 1.19 5.20
CA ARG A 73 -6.82 0.61 6.09
C ARG A 73 -6.24 0.06 7.38
N GLY A 74 -4.98 -0.39 7.39
CA GLY A 74 -4.23 -0.76 8.60
C GLY A 74 -4.68 -2.04 9.30
N HIS A 75 -5.47 -2.89 8.65
CA HIS A 75 -5.95 -4.16 9.19
C HIS A 75 -5.51 -5.31 8.28
N ALA A 76 -5.34 -6.51 8.87
CA ALA A 76 -5.15 -7.72 8.09
C ALA A 76 -6.36 -7.94 7.16
N ALA A 77 -6.09 -8.26 5.90
CA ALA A 77 -7.10 -8.39 4.87
C ALA A 77 -6.80 -9.54 3.93
N PHE A 78 -7.84 -10.23 3.50
CA PHE A 78 -7.81 -11.09 2.33
C PHE A 78 -7.98 -10.22 1.09
N ALA A 79 -7.05 -10.35 0.14
CA ALA A 79 -7.03 -9.55 -1.07
C ALA A 79 -7.43 -10.40 -2.29
N GLU A 80 -8.34 -9.87 -3.10
CA GLU A 80 -8.81 -10.45 -4.36
C GLU A 80 -8.59 -9.48 -5.53
N GLY A 81 -8.86 -9.95 -6.75
CA GLY A 81 -8.59 -9.19 -7.98
C GLY A 81 -7.08 -9.10 -8.25
N VAL A 82 -6.61 -7.90 -8.56
CA VAL A 82 -5.17 -7.54 -8.61
C VAL A 82 -4.66 -6.99 -7.26
N GLY A 83 -5.46 -7.11 -6.19
CA GLY A 83 -5.15 -6.62 -4.84
C GLY A 83 -6.04 -5.46 -4.37
N GLU A 84 -7.01 -5.05 -5.18
CA GLU A 84 -7.90 -3.92 -4.94
C GLU A 84 -9.15 -4.26 -4.11
N ILE A 85 -9.57 -5.53 -4.10
CA ILE A 85 -10.73 -5.98 -3.32
C ILE A 85 -10.24 -6.54 -1.99
N LEU A 86 -10.48 -5.81 -0.90
CA LEU A 86 -9.99 -6.14 0.44
C LEU A 86 -11.12 -6.52 1.38
N THR A 87 -11.07 -7.73 1.91
CA THR A 87 -11.97 -8.21 2.96
C THR A 87 -11.20 -8.32 4.27
N PRO A 88 -11.54 -7.56 5.33
CA PRO A 88 -10.88 -7.66 6.63
C PRO A 88 -10.97 -9.07 7.21
N VAL A 89 -9.88 -9.57 7.77
CA VAL A 89 -9.79 -10.90 8.41
C VAL A 89 -8.90 -10.83 9.65
N ASP A 90 -9.02 -11.83 10.53
CA ASP A 90 -8.24 -11.92 11.76
C ASP A 90 -7.46 -13.25 11.82
N PRO A 91 -6.34 -13.35 11.08
CA PRO A 91 -5.54 -14.57 11.06
C PRO A 91 -4.71 -14.70 12.35
N PRO A 92 -4.37 -15.92 12.81
CA PRO A 92 -3.52 -16.10 13.97
C PRO A 92 -2.15 -15.43 13.81
N GLU A 93 -1.80 -14.55 14.75
CA GLU A 93 -0.49 -13.91 14.79
C GLU A 93 0.61 -14.91 15.17
N LYS A 94 1.74 -14.85 14.46
CA LYS A 94 2.90 -15.73 14.69
C LYS A 94 4.20 -14.93 14.64
N TRP A 95 5.25 -15.55 15.17
CA TRP A 95 6.61 -15.05 15.01
C TRP A 95 7.18 -15.48 13.66
N TYR A 96 7.83 -14.55 12.97
CA TYR A 96 8.47 -14.78 11.68
C TYR A 96 9.93 -14.34 11.72
N LEU A 97 10.81 -15.16 11.15
CA LEU A 97 12.17 -14.75 10.79
C LEU A 97 12.19 -14.46 9.30
N VAL A 98 12.44 -13.19 8.94
CA VAL A 98 12.52 -12.74 7.56
C VAL A 98 13.98 -12.71 7.12
N ALA A 99 14.34 -13.55 6.15
CA ALA A 99 15.67 -13.58 5.56
C ALA A 99 15.63 -12.94 4.16
N HIS A 100 16.60 -12.07 3.86
CA HIS A 100 16.73 -11.41 2.57
C HIS A 100 18.13 -11.68 1.98
N PRO A 101 18.25 -12.30 0.79
CA PRO A 101 19.54 -12.74 0.23
C PRO A 101 20.43 -11.61 -0.31
N GLY A 102 19.94 -10.36 -0.31
CA GLY A 102 20.67 -9.18 -0.78
C GLY A 102 20.49 -8.90 -2.28
N VAL A 103 19.85 -9.79 -3.03
CA VAL A 103 19.47 -9.55 -4.43
C VAL A 103 18.10 -8.87 -4.52
N SER A 104 17.97 -7.91 -5.42
CA SER A 104 16.70 -7.26 -5.75
C SER A 104 16.06 -7.95 -6.96
N ILE A 105 14.88 -8.54 -6.77
CA ILE A 105 14.13 -9.21 -7.85
C ILE A 105 13.00 -8.27 -8.29
N PRO A 106 13.00 -7.76 -9.54
CA PRO A 106 11.91 -6.91 -10.03
C PRO A 106 10.62 -7.71 -10.20
N THR A 107 9.52 -7.21 -9.64
CA THR A 107 8.18 -7.84 -9.75
C THR A 107 7.81 -8.26 -11.19
N PRO A 108 8.03 -7.43 -12.23
CA PRO A 108 7.66 -7.81 -13.60
C PRO A 108 8.43 -9.00 -14.17
N VAL A 109 9.63 -9.29 -13.66
CA VAL A 109 10.44 -10.42 -14.12
C VAL A 109 9.76 -11.73 -13.73
N ILE A 110 9.28 -11.83 -12.48
CA ILE A 110 8.56 -13.01 -12.00
C ILE A 110 7.23 -13.18 -12.72
N PHE A 111 6.45 -12.11 -12.86
CA PHE A 111 5.13 -12.18 -13.52
C PHE A 111 5.18 -12.45 -15.04
N LYS A 112 6.34 -12.34 -15.68
CA LYS A 112 6.55 -12.66 -17.10
C LYS A 112 7.18 -14.03 -17.32
N ASP A 113 7.48 -14.76 -16.24
CA ASP A 113 8.10 -16.07 -16.35
C ASP A 113 7.11 -17.07 -16.98
N PRO A 114 7.47 -17.76 -18.08
CA PRO A 114 6.60 -18.70 -18.78
C PRO A 114 6.21 -19.92 -17.93
N GLU A 115 6.97 -20.26 -16.90
CA GLU A 115 6.66 -21.36 -15.98
C GLU A 115 5.77 -20.91 -14.80
N LEU A 116 5.47 -19.60 -14.69
CA LEU A 116 4.63 -19.09 -13.63
C LEU A 116 3.20 -19.64 -13.75
N ARG A 117 2.84 -20.54 -12.83
CA ARG A 117 1.47 -21.06 -12.74
C ARG A 117 0.56 -19.99 -12.15
N ALA A 118 -0.36 -19.47 -12.96
CA ALA A 118 -1.47 -18.69 -12.44
C ALA A 118 -2.33 -19.57 -11.50
N ILE A 119 -2.52 -19.13 -10.26
CA ILE A 119 -3.50 -19.75 -9.35
C ILE A 119 -4.88 -19.32 -9.85
N ARG A 120 -5.56 -20.21 -10.59
CA ARG A 120 -6.99 -20.04 -10.86
C ARG A 120 -7.75 -20.22 -9.55
N GLN A 121 -8.38 -19.17 -9.06
CA GLN A 121 -9.40 -19.32 -8.02
C GLN A 121 -10.56 -20.15 -8.61
N LYS A 122 -10.92 -21.26 -7.95
CA LYS A 122 -12.13 -22.02 -8.30
C LYS A 122 -13.34 -21.14 -7.96
N GLY A 123 -14.07 -20.65 -8.96
CA GLY A 123 -15.28 -19.87 -8.69
C GLY A 123 -15.81 -18.94 -9.79
N GLN A 124 -15.40 -19.07 -11.05
CA GLN A 124 -16.13 -18.53 -12.22
C GLN A 124 -16.36 -19.64 -13.22
#